data_AF-A0A5S4F9V9-F1
#
_entry.id   AF-A0A5S4F9V9-F1
#
_cell.length_a   1.000
_cell.length_b   1.000
_cell.length_c   1.000
_cell.angle_alpha   90.00
_cell.angle_beta   90.00
_cell.angle_gamma   90.00
#
_symmetry.space_group_name_H-M   'P 1'
#
loop_
_entity.id
_entity.type
_entity.pdbx_description
1 polymer ?
#
loop_
_entity_poly.entity_id
_entity_poly.type
_entity_poly.pdbx_seq_one_letter_code
_entity_poly.pdbx_strand_id
1 'polypeptide(L)'
;MVWDEPVPISRDQARAAYLAVKRTEPVAGDVPDVAKELPGEVTVYPGHVLVTMDLDTMDEVSAQVFTIARAHGLVCYDPQRDLVHNVAPLGVYEGMQLHTGDGMIVHDPDLGLVHDVLATLSPQNPFVALVSFGRHFLQVSPGYELEYKEGTLLRTMMPELEEVRQAFHEYATGERGFLTRHAWSS
;
A
#
# COMPACT_ATOMS: atom_id res chain seq x y z
N MET A 1 10.62 -7.64 -3.11
CA MET A 1 11.83 -7.16 -3.83
C MET A 1 12.01 -5.70 -3.47
N VAL A 2 13.23 -5.27 -3.14
CA VAL A 2 13.53 -3.87 -2.77
C VAL A 2 14.67 -3.31 -3.62
N TRP A 3 14.58 -2.03 -3.97
CA TRP A 3 15.61 -1.31 -4.75
C TRP A 3 15.49 0.20 -4.56
N ASP A 4 16.58 0.90 -4.92
CA ASP A 4 16.60 2.36 -4.95
C ASP A 4 15.95 2.86 -6.24
N GLU A 5 14.96 3.74 -6.10
CA GLU A 5 14.26 4.35 -7.21
C GLU A 5 13.96 5.82 -6.86
N PRO A 6 14.48 6.79 -7.64
CA PRO A 6 14.38 8.21 -7.31
C PRO A 6 12.98 8.80 -7.43
N VAL A 7 12.06 8.13 -8.14
CA VAL A 7 10.70 8.62 -8.38
C VAL A 7 9.67 7.54 -8.07
N PRO A 8 8.45 7.92 -7.66
CA PRO A 8 7.40 6.92 -7.44
C PRO A 8 7.09 6.20 -8.75
N ILE A 9 6.90 4.88 -8.67
CA ILE A 9 6.58 4.03 -9.80
C ILE A 9 5.21 3.37 -9.64
N SER A 10 4.60 3.03 -10.78
CA SER A 10 3.37 2.26 -10.82
C SER A 10 3.61 0.79 -10.55
N ARG A 11 2.53 0.08 -10.19
CA ARG A 11 2.51 -1.39 -10.08
C ARG A 11 3.01 -2.07 -11.35
N ASP A 12 2.61 -1.60 -12.53
CA ASP A 12 3.05 -2.18 -13.81
C ASP A 12 4.56 -2.00 -14.04
N GLN A 13 5.12 -0.84 -13.66
CA GLN A 13 6.56 -0.59 -13.71
C GLN A 13 7.31 -1.50 -12.73
N ALA A 14 6.82 -1.64 -11.50
CA ALA A 14 7.39 -2.52 -10.49
C ALA A 14 7.38 -3.99 -10.93
N ARG A 15 6.26 -4.46 -11.51
CA ARG A 15 6.13 -5.80 -12.08
C ARG A 15 7.11 -6.01 -13.24
N ALA A 16 7.24 -5.04 -14.14
CA ALA A 16 8.18 -5.12 -15.25
C ALA A 16 9.64 -5.21 -14.76
N ALA A 17 10.00 -4.41 -13.74
CA ALA A 17 11.31 -4.47 -13.10
C ALA A 17 11.57 -5.85 -12.48
N TYR A 18 10.62 -6.39 -11.73
CA TYR A 18 10.72 -7.73 -11.14
C TYR A 18 10.96 -8.81 -12.20
N LEU A 19 10.19 -8.80 -13.29
CA LEU A 19 10.34 -9.75 -14.39
C LEU A 19 11.69 -9.61 -15.11
N ALA A 20 12.22 -8.39 -15.23
CA ALA A 20 13.54 -8.14 -15.81
C ALA A 20 14.65 -8.68 -14.90
N VAL A 21 14.58 -8.42 -13.60
CA VAL A 21 15.54 -8.91 -12.58
C VAL A 21 15.55 -10.44 -12.53
N LYS A 22 14.39 -11.09 -12.59
CA LYS A 22 14.32 -12.57 -12.61
C LYS A 22 14.99 -13.21 -13.83
N ARG A 23 15.34 -12.45 -14.87
CA ARG A 23 16.07 -12.92 -16.06
C ARG A 23 17.59 -12.72 -15.96
N THR A 24 18.08 -12.05 -14.92
CA THR A 24 19.52 -11.85 -14.69
C THR A 24 20.06 -12.88 -13.70
N GLU A 25 21.39 -13.00 -13.63
CA GLU A 25 22.05 -13.86 -12.65
C GLU A 25 22.21 -13.11 -11.31
N PRO A 26 22.02 -13.80 -10.17
CA PRO A 26 22.37 -13.26 -8.86
C PRO A 26 23.85 -12.88 -8.78
N VAL A 27 24.16 -11.85 -8.00
CA VAL A 27 25.53 -11.39 -7.78
C VAL A 27 26.12 -12.09 -6.57
N ALA A 28 27.33 -12.65 -6.71
CA ALA A 28 28.14 -13.09 -5.58
C ALA A 28 29.13 -11.98 -5.21
N GLY A 29 29.09 -11.47 -3.98
CA GLY A 29 29.97 -10.39 -3.54
C GLY A 29 29.44 -9.62 -2.33
N ASP A 30 29.88 -8.36 -2.19
CA ASP A 30 29.45 -7.49 -1.10
C ASP A 30 27.94 -7.28 -1.13
N VAL A 31 27.30 -7.72 -0.05
CA VAL A 31 25.86 -7.61 0.17
C VAL A 31 25.55 -6.18 0.63
N PRO A 32 24.63 -5.46 -0.02
CA PRO A 32 24.17 -4.15 0.44
C PRO A 32 23.75 -4.20 1.91
N ASP A 33 23.96 -3.12 2.67
CA ASP A 33 23.67 -3.14 4.11
C ASP A 33 22.20 -3.46 4.40
N VAL A 34 21.26 -2.94 3.59
CA VAL A 34 19.84 -3.30 3.67
C VAL A 34 19.61 -4.81 3.59
N ALA A 35 20.35 -5.53 2.73
CA ALA A 35 20.18 -6.96 2.55
C ALA A 35 20.62 -7.79 3.77
N LYS A 36 21.41 -7.21 4.68
CA LYS A 36 21.79 -7.85 5.96
C LYS A 36 20.69 -7.71 7.02
N GLU A 37 19.80 -6.74 6.86
CA GLU A 37 18.69 -6.47 7.79
C GLU A 37 17.40 -7.17 7.36
N LEU A 38 17.25 -7.48 6.07
CA LEU A 38 16.03 -8.09 5.54
C LEU A 38 15.79 -9.50 6.13
N PRO A 39 14.54 -9.80 6.55
CA PRO A 39 14.17 -11.15 6.97
C PRO A 39 14.09 -12.10 5.77
N GLY A 40 14.04 -13.41 6.04
CA GLY A 40 13.88 -14.44 5.02
C GLY A 40 15.18 -14.81 4.28
N GLU A 41 15.04 -15.50 3.15
CA GLU A 41 16.17 -15.84 2.28
C GLU A 41 16.41 -14.69 1.29
N VAL A 42 17.63 -14.15 1.32
CA VAL A 42 18.00 -12.96 0.54
C VAL A 42 18.82 -13.35 -0.68
N THR A 43 18.33 -12.98 -1.86
CA THR A 43 19.06 -13.08 -3.13
C THR A 43 19.38 -11.69 -3.66
N VAL A 44 20.66 -11.39 -3.88
CA VAL A 44 21.10 -10.09 -4.40
C VAL A 44 21.23 -10.15 -5.92
N TYR A 45 20.67 -9.14 -6.59
CA TYR A 45 20.78 -8.89 -8.01
C TYR A 45 21.42 -7.52 -8.26
N PRO A 46 21.87 -7.19 -9.48
CA PRO A 46 22.39 -5.87 -9.78
C PRO A 46 21.37 -4.77 -9.43
N GLY A 47 21.67 -3.97 -8.40
CA GLY A 47 20.81 -2.87 -7.92
C GLY A 47 19.51 -3.29 -7.21
N HIS A 48 19.27 -4.58 -6.99
CA HIS A 48 18.01 -5.07 -6.43
C HIS A 48 18.26 -6.17 -5.40
N VAL A 49 17.36 -6.29 -4.43
CA VAL A 49 17.37 -7.37 -3.45
C VAL A 49 16.02 -8.07 -3.45
N LEU A 50 16.04 -9.39 -3.64
CA LEU A 50 14.86 -10.23 -3.58
C LEU A 50 14.85 -11.01 -2.27
N VAL A 51 13.71 -10.95 -1.57
CA VAL A 51 13.45 -11.77 -0.38
C VAL A 51 12.50 -12.89 -0.77
N THR A 52 12.86 -14.13 -0.45
CA THR A 52 12.00 -15.31 -0.51
C THR A 52 11.63 -15.75 0.90
N MET A 53 10.38 -16.18 1.07
CA MET A 53 9.77 -16.49 2.37
C MET A 53 8.72 -17.59 2.23
N ASP A 54 8.43 -18.27 3.33
CA ASP A 54 7.38 -19.28 3.39
C ASP A 54 5.99 -18.64 3.44
N LEU A 55 5.00 -19.29 2.81
CA LEU A 55 3.62 -18.78 2.74
C LEU A 55 3.00 -18.55 4.12
N ASP A 56 3.31 -19.40 5.10
CA ASP A 56 2.80 -19.29 6.46
C ASP A 56 3.30 -18.03 7.20
N THR A 57 4.42 -17.46 6.74
CA THR A 57 5.06 -16.26 7.33
C THR A 57 4.95 -15.04 6.44
N MET A 58 4.31 -15.16 5.27
CA MET A 58 4.33 -14.15 4.21
C MET A 58 3.87 -12.77 4.72
N ASP A 59 2.78 -12.73 5.48
CA ASP A 59 2.20 -11.48 5.95
C ASP A 59 3.15 -10.72 6.90
N GLU A 60 3.75 -11.45 7.84
CA GLU A 60 4.70 -10.91 8.81
C GLU A 60 6.00 -10.46 8.13
N VAL A 61 6.55 -11.31 7.27
CA VAL A 61 7.81 -11.05 6.58
C VAL A 61 7.65 -9.90 5.59
N SER A 62 6.57 -9.85 4.79
CA SER A 62 6.29 -8.72 3.90
C SER A 62 6.19 -7.39 4.67
N ALA A 63 5.55 -7.37 5.83
CA ALA A 63 5.46 -6.16 6.66
C ALA A 63 6.82 -5.71 7.20
N GLN A 64 7.68 -6.65 7.62
CA GLN A 64 9.04 -6.35 8.06
C GLN A 64 9.92 -5.86 6.91
N VAL A 65 9.88 -6.51 5.74
CA VAL A 65 10.61 -6.10 4.53
C VAL A 65 10.23 -4.67 4.13
N PHE A 66 8.94 -4.34 4.13
CA PHE A 66 8.47 -2.98 3.85
C PHE A 66 9.01 -1.97 4.88
N THR A 67 8.97 -2.30 6.18
CA THR A 67 9.48 -1.43 7.24
C THR A 67 10.95 -1.10 7.05
N ILE A 68 11.76 -2.12 6.72
CA ILE A 68 13.20 -1.96 6.44
C ILE A 68 13.40 -1.15 5.16
N ALA A 69 12.72 -1.51 4.07
CA ALA A 69 12.80 -0.78 2.80
C ALA A 69 12.53 0.72 3.01
N ARG A 70 11.48 1.05 3.76
CA ARG A 70 11.14 2.43 4.11
C ARG A 70 12.23 3.12 4.91
N ALA A 71 12.78 2.47 5.93
CA ALA A 71 13.86 3.04 6.75
C ALA A 71 15.11 3.38 5.92
N HIS A 72 15.34 2.64 4.83
CA HIS A 72 16.43 2.85 3.88
C HIS A 72 16.03 3.70 2.66
N GLY A 73 14.78 4.18 2.58
CA GLY A 73 14.31 5.00 1.46
C GLY A 73 14.21 4.24 0.14
N LEU A 74 13.84 2.96 0.17
CA LEU A 74 13.75 2.07 -0.99
C LEU A 74 12.30 1.80 -1.39
N VAL A 75 12.10 1.54 -2.68
CA VAL A 75 10.84 0.96 -3.17
C VAL A 75 10.78 -0.50 -2.75
N CYS A 76 9.59 -0.97 -2.35
CA CYS A 76 9.32 -2.36 -2.03
C CYS A 76 8.17 -2.90 -2.87
N TYR A 77 8.42 -3.90 -3.70
CA TYR A 77 7.41 -4.61 -4.48
C TYR A 77 7.18 -6.02 -3.95
N ASP A 78 5.94 -6.34 -3.61
CA ASP A 78 5.47 -7.67 -3.26
C ASP A 78 4.89 -8.34 -4.52
N PRO A 79 5.60 -9.27 -5.17
CA PRO A 79 5.13 -9.92 -6.39
C PRO A 79 4.00 -10.93 -6.16
N GLN A 80 3.78 -11.40 -4.93
CA GLN A 80 2.69 -12.33 -4.63
C GLN A 80 1.36 -11.59 -4.55
N ARG A 81 1.37 -10.42 -3.91
CA ARG A 81 0.19 -9.56 -3.79
C ARG A 81 0.07 -8.53 -4.91
N ASP A 82 1.11 -8.42 -5.75
CA ASP A 82 1.22 -7.45 -6.84
C ASP A 82 1.06 -6.00 -6.31
N LEU A 83 1.75 -5.70 -5.20
CA LEU A 83 1.70 -4.39 -4.53
C LEU A 83 3.06 -3.71 -4.60
N VAL A 84 3.06 -2.42 -4.87
CA VAL A 84 4.24 -1.58 -4.80
C VAL A 84 4.08 -0.59 -3.65
N HIS A 85 5.14 -0.46 -2.85
CA HIS A 85 5.29 0.54 -1.81
C HIS A 85 6.37 1.53 -2.24
N ASN A 86 5.98 2.78 -2.43
CA ASN A 86 6.88 3.86 -2.83
C ASN A 86 7.49 4.59 -1.63
N VAL A 87 8.59 5.30 -1.86
CA VAL A 87 9.29 6.11 -0.84
C VAL A 87 8.48 7.36 -0.46
N ALA A 88 7.67 7.89 -1.39
CA ALA A 88 6.80 9.05 -1.21
C ALA A 88 5.77 9.16 -2.36
N PRO A 89 4.71 9.98 -2.24
CA PRO A 89 4.24 10.59 -1.00
C PRO A 89 3.55 9.56 -0.11
N LEU A 90 4.04 9.44 1.12
CA LEU A 90 3.32 8.82 2.22
C LEU A 90 2.24 9.82 2.67
N GLY A 91 1.04 9.33 2.99
CA GLY A 91 -0.01 10.17 3.59
C GLY A 91 0.48 10.87 4.87
N VAL A 92 -0.26 11.88 5.34
CA VAL A 92 0.18 12.70 6.50
C VAL A 92 0.04 12.00 7.85
N TYR A 93 -0.61 10.84 7.91
CA TYR A 93 -0.84 10.11 9.15
C TYR A 93 0.11 8.92 9.24
N GLU A 94 1.17 9.08 10.04
CA GLU A 94 2.04 7.97 10.42
C GLU A 94 1.25 6.89 11.18
N GLY A 95 1.49 5.64 10.83
CA GLY A 95 0.76 4.48 11.33
C GLY A 95 -0.64 4.31 10.74
N MET A 96 -0.99 5.04 9.67
CA MET A 96 -2.25 4.79 8.95
C MET A 96 -2.26 3.37 8.41
N GLN A 97 -3.41 2.71 8.48
CA GLN A 97 -3.57 1.35 7.96
C GLN A 97 -4.58 1.33 6.83
N LEU A 98 -4.23 0.70 5.72
CA LEU A 98 -5.18 0.28 4.69
C LEU A 98 -5.68 -1.12 5.04
N HIS A 99 -6.99 -1.27 5.15
CA HIS A 99 -7.67 -2.53 5.41
C HIS A 99 -8.56 -2.87 4.22
N THR A 100 -8.62 -4.14 3.85
CA THR A 100 -9.53 -4.65 2.83
C THR A 100 -10.36 -5.80 3.37
N GLY A 101 -11.51 -6.05 2.73
CA GLY A 101 -12.43 -7.10 3.16
C GLY A 101 -11.95 -8.53 2.89
N ASP A 102 -10.91 -8.71 2.09
CA ASP A 102 -10.21 -9.99 1.90
C ASP A 102 -9.10 -10.24 2.94
N GLY A 103 -8.92 -9.33 3.91
CA GLY A 103 -8.03 -9.51 5.05
C GLY A 103 -6.65 -8.86 4.90
N MET A 104 -6.37 -8.15 3.81
CA MET A 104 -5.12 -7.41 3.68
C MET A 104 -5.08 -6.22 4.65
N ILE A 105 -3.98 -6.11 5.38
CA ILE A 105 -3.64 -4.96 6.21
C ILE A 105 -2.27 -4.43 5.75
N VAL A 106 -2.23 -3.17 5.35
CA VAL A 106 -1.00 -2.47 4.98
C VAL A 106 -0.81 -1.28 5.89
N HIS A 107 0.36 -1.20 6.52
CA HIS A 107 0.78 -0.03 7.30
C HIS A 107 1.41 1.01 6.39
N ASP A 108 1.09 2.28 6.66
CA ASP A 108 1.58 3.45 5.93
C ASP A 108 1.51 3.29 4.41
N PRO A 109 0.30 3.04 3.86
CA PRO A 109 0.11 2.82 2.43
C PRO A 109 0.48 4.09 1.64
N ASP A 110 1.17 3.93 0.52
CA ASP A 110 1.31 5.04 -0.44
C ASP A 110 0.01 5.24 -1.23
N LEU A 111 -0.16 6.45 -1.78
CA LEU A 111 -1.40 6.83 -2.46
C LEU A 111 -1.67 6.02 -3.74
N GLY A 112 -0.61 5.56 -4.43
CA GLY A 112 -0.74 4.70 -5.61
C GLY A 112 -1.37 3.36 -5.23
N LEU A 113 -0.84 2.73 -4.17
CA LEU A 113 -1.40 1.49 -3.62
C LEU A 113 -2.87 1.65 -3.21
N VAL A 114 -3.23 2.74 -2.54
CA VAL A 114 -4.64 3.01 -2.18
C VAL A 114 -5.52 3.03 -3.43
N HIS A 115 -5.10 3.72 -4.49
CA HIS A 115 -5.87 3.81 -5.74
C HIS A 115 -6.01 2.47 -6.47
N ASP A 116 -4.96 1.65 -6.43
CA ASP A 116 -4.94 0.31 -7.02
C ASP A 116 -5.88 -0.63 -6.26
N VAL A 117 -5.89 -0.57 -4.93
CA VAL A 117 -6.74 -1.41 -4.08
C VAL A 117 -8.21 -1.00 -4.16
N LEU A 118 -8.51 0.29 -4.29
CA LEU A 118 -9.88 0.75 -4.55
C LEU A 118 -10.46 0.16 -5.84
N ALA A 119 -9.62 -0.15 -6.84
CA ALA A 119 -10.05 -0.79 -8.08
C ALA A 119 -10.40 -2.28 -7.93
N THR A 120 -10.15 -2.90 -6.77
CA THR A 120 -10.43 -4.32 -6.52
C THR A 120 -11.72 -4.56 -5.72
N LEU A 121 -12.46 -3.49 -5.37
CA LEU A 121 -13.76 -3.57 -4.69
C LEU A 121 -14.71 -4.53 -5.41
N SER A 122 -15.19 -5.52 -4.67
CA SER A 122 -16.03 -6.60 -5.20
C SER A 122 -16.75 -7.32 -4.06
N PRO A 123 -17.69 -8.24 -4.32
CA PRO A 123 -18.23 -9.09 -3.25
C PRO A 123 -17.18 -9.91 -2.50
N GLN A 124 -16.05 -10.22 -3.14
CA GLN A 124 -14.92 -10.93 -2.53
C GLN A 124 -13.98 -9.99 -1.75
N ASN A 125 -13.94 -8.70 -2.12
CA ASN A 125 -13.29 -7.64 -1.37
C ASN A 125 -14.34 -6.58 -0.96
N PRO A 126 -15.18 -6.87 0.06
CA PRO A 126 -16.41 -6.12 0.33
C PRO A 126 -16.21 -4.73 0.95
N PHE A 127 -14.98 -4.34 1.27
CA PHE A 127 -14.68 -2.96 1.67
C PHE A 127 -13.20 -2.64 1.47
N VAL A 128 -12.91 -1.35 1.39
CA VAL A 128 -11.56 -0.80 1.55
C VAL A 128 -11.63 0.33 2.57
N ALA A 129 -10.72 0.38 3.53
CA ALA A 129 -10.71 1.39 4.58
C ALA A 129 -9.32 1.93 4.85
N LEU A 130 -9.21 3.24 5.04
CA LEU A 130 -8.06 3.89 5.66
C LEU A 130 -8.38 4.18 7.12
N VAL A 131 -7.54 3.66 8.01
CA VAL A 131 -7.77 3.68 9.46
C VAL A 131 -6.61 4.40 10.13
N SER A 132 -6.90 5.49 10.84
CA SER A 132 -6.02 6.03 11.87
C SER A 132 -6.48 5.48 13.23
N PHE A 133 -5.78 4.45 13.71
CA PHE A 133 -6.24 3.65 14.84
C PHE A 133 -6.58 4.49 16.08
N GLY A 134 -7.77 4.28 16.64
CA GLY A 134 -8.27 5.00 17.82
C GLY A 134 -8.71 6.44 17.57
N ARG A 135 -8.67 6.95 16.33
CA ARG A 135 -8.98 8.35 16.00
C ARG A 135 -10.14 8.45 15.02
N HIS A 136 -9.92 8.03 13.78
CA HIS A 136 -10.89 8.18 12.70
C HIS A 136 -10.62 7.18 11.57
N PHE A 137 -11.63 6.91 10.75
CA PHE A 137 -11.48 6.11 9.53
C PHE A 137 -12.29 6.69 8.37
N LEU A 138 -11.87 6.33 7.17
CA LEU A 138 -12.65 6.45 5.94
C LEU A 138 -12.76 5.06 5.30
N GLN A 139 -13.97 4.61 4.98
CA GLN A 139 -14.24 3.30 4.40
C GLN A 139 -15.17 3.43 3.20
N VAL A 140 -15.02 2.53 2.22
CA VAL A 140 -15.97 2.39 1.11
C VAL A 140 -16.35 0.93 0.90
N SER A 141 -17.59 0.68 0.50
CA SER A 141 -18.11 -0.64 0.11
C SER A 141 -18.49 -0.68 -1.39
N PRO A 142 -18.71 -1.87 -1.98
CA PRO A 142 -19.24 -2.01 -3.34
C PRO A 142 -20.54 -1.20 -3.55
N GLY A 143 -20.63 -0.51 -4.67
CA GLY A 143 -21.69 0.49 -4.91
C GLY A 143 -21.34 1.89 -4.40
N TYR A 144 -20.12 2.07 -3.88
CA TYR A 144 -19.54 3.35 -3.47
C TYR A 144 -20.26 4.06 -2.32
N GLU A 145 -20.81 3.30 -1.37
CA GLU A 145 -21.18 3.87 -0.08
C GLU A 145 -19.91 4.21 0.69
N LEU A 146 -19.67 5.51 0.91
CA LEU A 146 -18.53 6.04 1.62
C LEU A 146 -18.95 6.34 3.06
N GLU A 147 -18.20 5.79 4.02
CA GLU A 147 -18.37 6.00 5.44
C GLU A 147 -17.16 6.75 6.01
N TYR A 148 -17.41 7.83 6.77
CA TYR A 148 -16.38 8.54 7.52
C TYR A 148 -16.75 8.53 8.99
N LYS A 149 -15.80 8.19 9.87
CA LYS A 149 -16.02 8.27 11.31
C LYS A 149 -14.94 9.09 11.97
N GLU A 150 -15.36 10.17 12.61
CA GLU A 150 -14.57 10.95 13.58
C GLU A 150 -15.54 11.43 14.66
N GLY A 151 -15.60 10.71 15.77
CA GLY A 151 -16.68 10.85 16.76
C GLY A 151 -18.00 10.24 16.28
N THR A 152 -18.64 10.86 15.29
CA THR A 152 -19.90 10.41 14.68
C THR A 152 -19.63 9.69 13.36
N LEU A 153 -20.41 8.63 13.09
CA LEU A 153 -20.39 7.96 11.79
C LEU A 153 -21.23 8.76 10.79
N LEU A 154 -20.62 9.09 9.65
CA LEU A 154 -21.26 9.75 8.53
C LEU A 154 -21.24 8.81 7.33
N ARG A 155 -22.30 8.83 6.52
CA ARG A 155 -22.45 8.02 5.31
C ARG A 155 -22.90 8.87 4.13
N THR A 156 -22.46 8.52 2.94
CA THR A 156 -22.95 9.09 1.68
C THR A 156 -22.74 8.11 0.54
N MET A 157 -23.54 8.21 -0.51
CA MET A 157 -23.31 7.50 -1.76
C MET A 157 -22.44 8.36 -2.67
N MET A 158 -21.37 7.78 -3.21
CA MET A 158 -20.55 8.40 -4.25
C MET A 158 -21.05 7.93 -5.63
N PRO A 159 -21.05 8.81 -6.64
CA PRO A 159 -21.55 8.48 -7.98
C PRO A 159 -20.60 7.56 -8.75
N GLU A 160 -19.28 7.66 -8.50
CA GLU A 160 -18.27 6.90 -9.22
C GLU A 160 -16.98 6.67 -8.42
N LEU A 161 -16.16 5.73 -8.90
CA LEU A 161 -14.88 5.35 -8.27
C LEU A 161 -13.91 6.53 -8.18
N GLU A 162 -13.94 7.45 -9.12
CA GLU A 162 -13.00 8.57 -9.14
C GLU A 162 -13.26 9.54 -7.97
N GLU A 163 -14.53 9.77 -7.61
CA GLU A 163 -14.87 10.56 -6.42
C GLU A 163 -14.44 9.86 -5.12
N VAL A 164 -14.53 8.52 -5.07
CA VAL A 164 -14.02 7.72 -3.95
C VAL A 164 -12.49 7.87 -3.85
N ARG A 165 -11.77 7.74 -4.96
CA ARG A 165 -10.32 7.93 -5.01
C ARG A 165 -9.91 9.30 -4.53
N GLN A 166 -10.61 10.35 -4.97
CA GLN A 166 -10.37 11.71 -4.50
C GLN A 166 -10.61 11.84 -2.99
N ALA A 167 -11.70 11.27 -2.45
CA ALA A 167 -11.96 11.31 -1.02
C ALA A 167 -10.89 10.58 -0.20
N PHE A 168 -10.43 9.42 -0.67
CA PHE A 168 -9.34 8.66 -0.05
C PHE A 168 -8.01 9.41 -0.11
N HIS A 169 -7.70 10.03 -1.25
CA HIS A 169 -6.52 10.88 -1.40
C HIS A 169 -6.55 12.02 -0.38
N GLU A 170 -7.63 12.78 -0.35
CA GLU A 170 -7.78 13.91 0.59
C GLU A 170 -7.70 13.45 2.03
N TYR A 171 -8.39 12.36 2.38
CA TYR A 171 -8.30 11.82 3.72
C TYR A 171 -6.86 11.45 4.09
N ALA A 172 -6.14 10.75 3.20
CA ALA A 172 -4.76 10.32 3.40
C ALA A 172 -3.77 11.49 3.49
N THR A 173 -4.01 12.58 2.77
CA THR A 173 -3.18 13.80 2.80
C THR A 173 -3.62 14.80 3.87
N GLY A 174 -4.63 14.47 4.68
CA GLY A 174 -5.11 15.31 5.77
C GLY A 174 -6.11 16.38 5.36
N GLU A 175 -6.41 16.48 4.07
CA GLU A 175 -7.50 17.28 3.56
C GLU A 175 -8.86 16.68 3.93
N ARG A 176 -9.90 17.53 3.90
CA ARG A 176 -11.27 17.18 4.29
C ARG A 176 -12.31 17.73 3.32
N GLY A 177 -11.91 17.99 2.07
CA GLY A 177 -12.80 18.53 1.03
C GLY A 177 -14.04 17.66 0.82
N PHE A 178 -13.89 16.35 0.89
CA PHE A 178 -14.97 15.36 0.78
C PHE A 178 -16.12 15.59 1.79
N LEU A 179 -15.86 16.14 2.96
CA LEU A 179 -16.92 16.44 3.95
C LEU A 179 -17.84 17.58 3.48
N THR A 180 -17.33 18.49 2.66
CA THR A 180 -18.08 19.65 2.17
C THR A 180 -18.68 19.46 0.79
N ARG A 181 -18.16 18.53 -0.01
CA ARG A 181 -18.62 18.30 -1.40
C ARG A 181 -19.89 17.46 -1.51
N HIS A 182 -20.16 16.61 -0.52
CA HIS A 182 -21.24 15.62 -0.59
C HIS A 182 -22.26 15.82 0.53
N ALA A 183 -23.46 15.30 0.32
CA ALA A 183 -24.52 15.33 1.33
C ALA A 183 -24.40 14.10 2.23
N TRP A 184 -24.00 14.31 3.47
CA TRP A 184 -23.79 13.24 4.46
C TRP A 184 -25.03 13.01 5.32
N SER A 185 -25.30 11.76 5.66
CA SER A 185 -26.25 11.33 6.68
C SER A 185 -25.51 10.74 7.89
N SER A 186 -26.08 10.87 9.08
CA SER A 186 -25.56 10.28 10.34
C SER A 186 -26.41 9.11 10.80
#